data_AF-A0A3B9SM43-F1
#
_entry.id   AF-A0A3B9SM43-F1
#
_cell.length_a   1.000
_cell.length_b   1.000
_cell.length_c   1.000
_cell.angle_alpha   90.00
_cell.angle_beta   90.00
_cell.angle_gamma   90.00
#
_symmetry.space_group_name_H-M   'P 1'
#
loop_
_entity.id
_entity.type
_entity.pdbx_description
1 polymer ?
#
loop_
_entity_poly.entity_id
_entity_poly.type
_entity_poly.pdbx_seq_one_letter_code
_entity_poly.pdbx_strand_id
1 'polypeptide(L)'
;MAKSTKSTKTTKKRKVKVEAVGEAHVTSTFNNIIIALTNTQGQVISWSSAGKMGFRGSKKNTPYAAQMAAENAAGVAVEAGLRKVKVYVKGPGNGRESA
;
A
#
# COMPACT_ATOMS: atom_id res chain seq x y z
N MET A 1 30.73 13.18 -14.83
CA MET A 1 29.85 12.26 -14.07
C MET A 1 29.08 13.08 -13.05
N ALA A 2 27.84 13.49 -13.34
CA ALA A 2 27.05 14.34 -12.47
C ALA A 2 26.28 13.49 -11.44
N LYS A 3 26.60 13.66 -10.14
CA LYS A 3 25.84 13.07 -9.03
C LYS A 3 24.50 13.80 -8.91
N SER A 4 23.39 13.10 -9.17
CA SER A 4 22.04 13.58 -8.91
C SER A 4 21.81 13.65 -7.40
N THR A 5 21.77 14.87 -6.85
CA THR A 5 21.39 15.16 -5.48
C THR A 5 19.87 15.05 -5.33
N LYS A 6 19.40 13.91 -4.83
CA LYS A 6 17.98 13.69 -4.53
C LYS A 6 17.59 14.55 -3.32
N SER A 7 16.92 15.68 -3.57
CA SER A 7 16.42 16.54 -2.50
C SER A 7 15.29 15.83 -1.74
N THR A 8 15.57 15.42 -0.51
CA THR A 8 14.59 14.84 0.41
C THR A 8 13.71 15.97 0.93
N LYS A 9 12.66 16.33 0.17
CA LYS A 9 11.58 17.19 0.69
C LYS A 9 10.98 16.50 1.91
N THR A 10 11.27 17.02 3.09
CA THR A 10 10.69 16.60 4.37
C THR A 10 9.21 16.96 4.36
N THR A 11 8.42 16.03 3.82
CA THR A 11 6.97 16.15 3.78
C THR A 11 6.49 16.12 5.22
N LYS A 12 5.95 17.23 5.70
CA LYS A 12 5.32 17.40 7.01
C LYS A 12 4.50 16.13 7.28
N LYS A 13 4.94 15.27 8.23
CA LYS A 13 4.24 14.02 8.56
C LYS A 13 2.82 14.41 8.95
N ARG A 14 1.85 14.20 8.07
CA ARG A 14 0.43 14.29 8.43
C ARG A 14 0.26 13.27 9.54
N LYS A 15 0.08 13.77 10.77
CA LYS A 15 -0.17 12.96 11.95
C LYS A 15 -1.60 12.47 11.82
N VAL A 16 -1.80 11.47 10.96
CA VAL A 16 -3.08 10.78 10.81
C VAL A 16 -3.37 10.18 12.18
N LYS A 17 -4.57 10.45 12.72
CA LYS A 17 -5.02 9.79 13.94
C LYS A 17 -5.23 8.33 13.58
N VAL A 18 -4.34 7.48 14.08
CA VAL A 18 -4.43 6.04 13.84
C VAL A 18 -5.25 5.45 14.97
N GLU A 19 -6.43 4.99 14.61
CA GLU A 19 -7.30 4.24 15.48
C GLU A 19 -6.92 2.75 15.43
N ALA A 20 -7.30 2.00 16.46
CA ALA A 20 -7.09 0.56 16.47
C ALA A 20 -7.85 -0.18 15.36
N VAL A 21 -8.88 0.47 14.78
CA VAL A 21 -9.72 -0.05 13.70
C VAL A 21 -9.58 0.84 12.46
N GLY A 22 -9.41 0.21 11.30
CA GLY A 22 -9.40 0.91 10.02
C GLY A 22 -9.94 0.06 8.87
N GLU A 23 -9.64 0.49 7.65
CA GLU A 23 -10.10 -0.14 6.43
C GLU A 23 -8.93 -0.34 5.46
N ALA A 24 -8.86 -1.54 4.89
CA ALA A 24 -7.89 -1.91 3.87
C ALA A 24 -8.59 -1.95 2.50
N HIS A 25 -8.19 -1.07 1.60
CA HIS A 25 -8.70 -1.00 0.24
C HIS A 25 -7.68 -1.63 -0.70
N VAL A 26 -8.03 -2.79 -1.24
CA VAL A 26 -7.24 -3.54 -2.22
C VAL A 26 -7.86 -3.33 -3.59
N THR A 27 -7.13 -2.67 -4.48
CA THR A 27 -7.51 -2.49 -5.89
C THR A 27 -6.64 -3.38 -6.75
N SER A 28 -7.22 -4.47 -7.25
CA SER A 28 -6.57 -5.45 -8.11
C SER A 28 -7.03 -5.26 -9.57
N THR A 29 -6.15 -4.69 -10.39
CA THR A 29 -6.36 -4.52 -11.84
C THR A 29 -5.51 -5.53 -12.61
N PHE A 30 -5.77 -5.71 -13.91
CA PHE A 30 -4.97 -6.61 -14.76
C PHE A 30 -3.48 -6.26 -14.84
N ASN A 31 -3.12 -5.00 -14.55
CA ASN A 31 -1.77 -4.48 -14.77
C ASN A 31 -1.06 -4.02 -13.49
N ASN A 32 -1.80 -3.91 -12.38
CA ASN A 32 -1.26 -3.39 -11.12
C ASN A 32 -2.16 -3.74 -9.93
N ILE A 33 -1.53 -3.83 -8.77
CA ILE A 33 -2.18 -4.04 -7.48
C ILE A 33 -1.80 -2.87 -6.57
N ILE A 34 -2.80 -2.24 -6.00
CA ILE A 34 -2.64 -1.09 -5.10
C ILE A 34 -3.37 -1.42 -3.80
N ILE A 35 -2.66 -1.30 -2.69
CA ILE A 35 -3.16 -1.58 -1.35
C ILE A 35 -3.03 -0.29 -0.56
N ALA A 36 -4.16 0.18 -0.04
CA ALA A 36 -4.22 1.38 0.78
C ALA A 36 -4.88 1.05 2.12
N LEU A 37 -4.21 1.39 3.21
CA LEU A 37 -4.73 1.30 4.56
C LEU A 37 -5.18 2.68 4.99
N THR A 38 -6.43 2.75 5.42
CA THR A 38 -7.14 3.98 5.77
C THR A 38 -7.75 3.86 7.16
N ASN A 39 -8.03 5.00 7.80
CA ASN A 39 -8.90 5.01 8.97
C ASN A 39 -10.39 5.00 8.55
N THR A 40 -11.27 4.88 9.54
CA THR A 40 -12.74 4.96 9.39
C THR A 40 -13.22 6.29 8.77
N GLN A 41 -12.39 7.33 8.80
CA GLN A 41 -12.67 8.66 8.23
C GLN A 41 -12.15 8.81 6.78
N GLY A 42 -11.57 7.75 6.19
CA GLY A 42 -11.03 7.77 4.83
C GLY A 42 -9.65 8.44 4.69
N GLN A 43 -8.96 8.73 5.79
CA GLN A 43 -7.58 9.21 5.77
C GLN A 43 -6.61 8.06 5.53
N VAL A 44 -5.78 8.17 4.49
CA VAL A 44 -4.76 7.17 4.16
C VAL A 44 -3.61 7.24 5.17
N ILE A 45 -3.39 6.13 5.87
CA ILE A 45 -2.30 5.95 6.83
C ILE A 45 -1.06 5.48 6.07
N SER A 46 -1.21 4.41 5.29
CA SER A 46 -0.16 3.85 4.46
C SER A 46 -0.73 3.34 3.15
N TRP A 47 0.10 3.32 2.12
CA TRP A 47 -0.24 2.68 0.85
C TRP A 47 1.01 2.12 0.21
N SER A 48 0.81 1.03 -0.53
CA SER A 48 1.84 0.40 -1.33
C SER A 48 1.24 -0.15 -2.62
N SER A 49 2.10 -0.45 -3.58
CA SER A 49 1.72 -1.06 -4.83
C SER A 49 2.86 -1.92 -5.36
N ALA A 50 2.54 -2.82 -6.29
CA ALA A 50 3.54 -3.62 -6.96
C ALA A 50 4.62 -2.75 -7.63
N GLY A 51 4.23 -1.62 -8.22
CA GLY A 51 5.18 -0.66 -8.80
C GLY A 51 6.11 0.00 -7.78
N LYS A 52 5.61 0.28 -6.56
CA LYS A 52 6.42 0.86 -5.46
C LYS A 52 7.47 -0.14 -4.95
N MET A 53 7.17 -1.44 -4.98
CA MET A 53 8.11 -2.52 -4.64
C MET A 53 9.13 -2.82 -5.76
N GLY A 54 9.10 -2.09 -6.88
CA GLY A 54 10.06 -2.24 -7.97
C GLY A 54 9.65 -3.25 -9.04
N PHE A 55 8.45 -3.85 -8.95
CA PHE A 55 7.94 -4.71 -10.01
C PHE A 55 7.66 -3.91 -11.29
N ARG A 56 8.14 -4.43 -12.43
CA ARG A 56 7.97 -3.83 -13.75
C ARG A 56 7.31 -4.81 -14.71
N GLY A 57 6.63 -4.25 -15.72
CA GLY A 57 5.93 -5.03 -16.75
C GLY A 57 4.88 -5.97 -16.17
N SER A 58 4.80 -7.17 -16.75
CA SER A 58 3.88 -8.26 -16.39
C SER A 58 4.09 -8.81 -14.97
N LYS A 59 5.25 -8.56 -14.32
CA LYS A 59 5.49 -8.99 -12.94
C LYS A 59 4.65 -8.23 -11.90
N LYS A 60 4.03 -7.11 -12.28
CA LYS A 60 3.21 -6.26 -11.39
C LYS A 60 1.87 -6.86 -10.97
N ASN A 61 1.35 -7.84 -11.72
CA ASN A 61 0.08 -8.51 -11.42
C ASN A 61 0.30 -9.95 -10.90
N THR A 62 1.49 -10.23 -10.37
CA THR A 62 1.78 -11.54 -9.78
C THR A 62 1.31 -11.59 -8.33
N PRO A 63 0.88 -12.75 -7.82
CA PRO A 63 0.51 -12.91 -6.41
C PRO A 63 1.67 -12.57 -5.47
N TYR A 64 2.92 -12.83 -5.90
CA TYR A 64 4.11 -12.48 -5.14
C TYR A 64 4.30 -10.96 -4.99
N ALA A 65 4.07 -10.19 -6.07
CA ALA A 65 4.10 -8.74 -6.01
C ALA A 65 2.99 -8.17 -5.10
N ALA A 66 1.84 -8.85 -5.06
CA ALA A 66 0.72 -8.53 -4.18
C ALA A 66 1.13 -8.65 -2.70
N GLN A 67 1.70 -9.80 -2.33
CA GLN A 67 2.13 -10.09 -0.95
C GLN A 67 3.16 -9.08 -0.46
N MET A 68 4.21 -8.80 -1.25
CA MET A 68 5.22 -7.81 -0.86
C MET A 68 4.64 -6.40 -0.71
N ALA A 69 3.68 -6.02 -1.56
CA ALA A 69 3.01 -4.74 -1.41
C ALA A 69 2.16 -4.71 -0.14
N ALA A 70 1.47 -5.81 0.18
CA ALA A 70 0.65 -5.96 1.37
C ALA A 70 1.49 -5.88 2.64
N GLU A 71 2.58 -6.65 2.73
CA GLU A 71 3.52 -6.63 3.84
C GLU A 71 4.11 -5.24 4.08
N ASN A 72 4.50 -4.54 3.02
CA ASN A 72 5.05 -3.19 3.14
C ASN A 72 4.00 -2.19 3.66
N ALA A 73 2.77 -2.25 3.16
CA ALA A 73 1.68 -1.38 3.63
C ALA A 73 1.30 -1.71 5.08
N ALA A 74 1.20 -3.00 5.41
CA ALA A 74 0.86 -3.50 6.73
C ALA A 74 1.90 -3.14 7.78
N GLY A 75 3.20 -3.30 7.48
CA GLY A 75 4.28 -2.95 8.41
C GLY A 75 4.19 -1.50 8.88
N VAL A 76 4.02 -0.56 7.95
CA VAL A 76 3.87 0.86 8.26
C VAL A 76 2.58 1.14 9.06
N ALA A 77 1.49 0.43 8.78
CA ALA A 77 0.23 0.61 9.49
C ALA A 77 0.27 0.04 10.92
N VAL A 78 0.90 -1.11 11.12
CA VAL A 78 1.09 -1.71 12.45
C VAL A 78 1.96 -0.81 13.33
N GLU A 79 3.06 -0.27 12.79
CA GLU A 79 3.87 0.74 13.47
C GLU A 79 3.07 1.99 13.84
N ALA A 80 2.10 2.36 12.99
CA ALA A 80 1.26 3.52 13.24
C ALA A 80 0.16 3.25 14.28
N GLY A 81 -0.11 2.00 14.67
CA GLY A 81 -1.06 1.62 15.72
C GLY A 81 -2.33 0.91 15.24
N LEU A 82 -2.40 0.55 13.96
CA LEU A 82 -3.54 -0.14 13.36
C LEU A 82 -3.54 -1.63 13.78
N ARG A 83 -4.66 -2.14 14.32
CA ARG A 83 -4.76 -3.53 14.84
C ARG A 83 -5.82 -4.38 14.15
N LYS A 84 -6.94 -3.79 13.76
CA LYS A 84 -8.04 -4.44 13.06
C LYS A 84 -8.35 -3.67 11.80
N VAL A 85 -8.54 -4.37 10.69
CA VAL A 85 -8.91 -3.76 9.41
C VAL A 85 -10.10 -4.49 8.80
N LYS A 86 -11.01 -3.73 8.18
CA LYS A 86 -12.00 -4.29 7.25
C LYS A 86 -11.40 -4.28 5.86
N VAL A 87 -11.37 -5.44 5.20
CA VAL A 87 -10.78 -5.57 3.86
C VAL A 87 -11.85 -5.39 2.80
N TYR A 88 -11.64 -4.43 1.91
CA TYR A 88 -12.46 -4.16 0.73
C TYR A 88 -11.65 -4.43 -0.52
N VAL A 89 -12.08 -5.41 -1.29
CA VAL A 89 -11.36 -5.82 -2.50
C VAL A 89 -12.15 -5.44 -3.73
N LYS A 90 -11.49 -4.76 -4.66
CA LYS A 90 -12.07 -4.27 -5.91
C LYS A 90 -11.26 -4.75 -7.11
N GLY A 91 -11.97 -5.23 -8.12
CA GLY A 91 -11.43 -5.59 -9.43
C GLY A 91 -11.08 -7.07 -9.62
N PRO A 92 -10.86 -7.51 -10.87
CA PRO A 92 -10.68 -8.91 -11.23
C PRO A 92 -9.21 -9.38 -11.29
N GLY A 93 -8.22 -8.55 -10.91
CA GLY A 93 -6.81 -8.88 -11.11
C GLY A 93 -6.31 -10.11 -10.32
N ASN A 94 -5.30 -10.80 -10.86
CA ASN A 94 -4.80 -12.08 -10.35
C ASN A 94 -4.25 -12.02 -8.92
N GLY A 95 -3.69 -10.90 -8.49
CA GLY A 95 -3.22 -10.74 -7.11
C GLY A 95 -4.30 -10.35 -6.11
N ARG A 96 -5.58 -10.62 -6.42
CA ARG A 96 -6.73 -10.27 -5.57
C ARG A 96 -6.71 -10.96 -4.20
N GLU A 97 -6.38 -12.25 -4.16
CA GLU A 97 -6.40 -13.05 -2.92
C GLU A 97 -5.08 -12.97 -2.16
N SER A 98 -4.01 -12.56 -2.84
CA SER A 98 -2.66 -12.51 -2.28
C SER A 98 -2.28 -11.13 -1.71
N ALA A 99 -3.18 -10.16 -1.82
CA ALA A 99 -3.02 -8.76 -1.39
C ALA A 99 -3.69 -8.47 -0.04
#